data_AF-A0A1V2QXL3-F1
#
_entry.id   AF-A0A1V2QXL3-F1
#
_cell.length_a   1.000
_cell.length_b   1.000
_cell.length_c   1.000
_cell.angle_alpha   90.00
_cell.angle_beta   90.00
_cell.angle_gamma   90.00
#
_symmetry.space_group_name_H-M   'P 1'
#
loop_
_entity.id
_entity.type
_entity.pdbx_description
1 polymer ?
#
loop_
_entity_poly.entity_id
_entity_poly.type
_entity_poly.pdbx_seq_one_letter_code
_entity_poly.pdbx_strand_id
1 'polypeptide(L)'
;MSRDEVATQLKDLLVERFSVPREKLQPQSHLFDDLGLDSMDLLGAIAILEERYDVEIPDDELTEMLVLDKCVDRITQHLASA
;
A
#
# COMPACT_ATOMS: atom_id res chain seq x y z
N MET A 1 4.90 2.64 -14.65
CA MET A 1 5.28 3.10 -13.29
C MET A 1 6.34 2.16 -12.74
N SER A 2 7.40 2.67 -12.11
CA SER A 2 8.42 1.81 -11.48
C SER A 2 8.03 1.44 -10.05
N ARG A 3 8.47 0.27 -9.55
CA ARG A 3 8.26 -0.20 -8.16
C ARG A 3 8.62 0.86 -7.11
N ASP A 4 9.70 1.61 -7.35
CA ASP A 4 10.19 2.65 -6.45
C ASP A 4 9.25 3.87 -6.37
N GLU A 5 8.61 4.24 -7.49
CA GLU A 5 7.60 5.30 -7.51
C GLU A 5 6.36 4.89 -6.72
N VAL A 6 5.86 3.67 -6.95
CA VAL A 6 4.72 3.11 -6.21
C VAL A 6 5.03 3.04 -4.71
N ALA A 7 6.21 2.55 -4.35
CA ALA A 7 6.67 2.53 -2.96
C ALA A 7 6.72 3.92 -2.34
N THR A 8 7.23 4.91 -3.08
CA THR A 8 7.31 6.29 -2.61
C THR A 8 5.91 6.87 -2.39
N GLN A 9 5.00 6.69 -3.35
CA GLN A 9 3.63 7.19 -3.27
C GLN A 9 2.84 6.53 -2.14
N LEU A 10 2.95 5.21 -1.99
CA LEU A 10 2.33 4.47 -0.88
C LEU A 10 2.89 4.93 0.46
N LYS A 11 4.22 5.08 0.58
CA LYS A 11 4.85 5.57 1.80
C LYS A 11 4.41 6.99 2.14
N ASP A 12 4.30 7.87 1.15
CA ASP A 12 3.81 9.24 1.37
C ASP A 12 2.36 9.24 1.86
N LEU A 13 1.50 8.43 1.23
CA LEU A 13 0.13 8.25 1.66
C LEU A 13 0.04 7.75 3.11
N LEU A 14 0.85 6.76 3.48
CA LEU A 14 0.96 6.23 4.85
C LEU A 14 1.43 7.28 5.87
N VAL A 15 2.37 8.15 5.49
CA VAL A 15 2.82 9.24 6.36
C VAL A 15 1.76 10.33 6.49
N GLU A 16 1.19 10.78 5.38
CA GLU A 16 0.31 11.95 5.34
C GLU A 16 -1.12 11.67 5.78
N ARG A 17 -1.68 10.51 5.44
CA ARG A 17 -3.06 10.14 5.79
C ARG A 17 -3.13 9.38 7.09
N PHE A 18 -2.15 8.50 7.33
CA PHE A 18 -2.18 7.57 8.46
C PHE A 18 -1.20 7.94 9.58
N SER A 19 -0.46 9.06 9.45
CA SER A 19 0.56 9.49 10.42
C SER A 19 1.59 8.41 10.77
N VAL A 20 1.84 7.50 9.83
CA VAL A 20 2.82 6.42 10.03
C VAL A 20 4.23 6.99 9.84
N PRO A 21 5.13 6.84 10.82
CA PRO A 21 6.49 7.35 10.69
C PRO A 21 7.25 6.62 9.58
N ARG A 22 7.89 7.38 8.68
CA ARG A 22 8.67 6.87 7.54
C ARG A 22 9.77 5.88 7.96
N GLU A 23 10.25 6.02 9.19
CA GLU A 23 11.23 5.16 9.85
C GLU A 23 10.73 3.72 10.02
N LYS A 24 9.43 3.56 10.29
CA LYS A 24 8.79 2.24 10.42
C LYS A 24 8.40 1.65 9.08
N LEU A 25 8.39 2.42 7.99
CA LEU A 25 8.04 1.96 6.65
C LEU A 25 9.17 1.15 6.01
N GLN A 26 9.52 0.03 6.65
CA GLN A 26 10.43 -0.96 6.10
C GLN A 26 9.69 -1.82 5.07
N PRO A 27 10.35 -2.28 4.00
CA PRO A 27 9.71 -3.17 3.03
C PRO A 27 9.12 -4.42 3.70
N GLN A 28 9.81 -4.95 4.70
CA GLN A 28 9.42 -6.13 5.46
C GLN A 28 8.55 -5.83 6.69
N SER A 29 8.15 -4.56 6.91
CA SER A 29 7.21 -4.21 7.97
C SER A 29 5.78 -4.58 7.59
N HIS A 30 5.05 -5.03 8.60
CA HIS A 30 3.65 -5.42 8.49
C HIS A 30 2.75 -4.20 8.75
N LEU A 31 1.85 -3.88 7.83
CA LEU A 31 0.91 -2.75 7.91
C LEU A 31 0.02 -2.83 9.16
N PHE A 32 -0.46 -4.02 9.50
CA PHE A 32 -1.24 -4.22 10.72
C PHE A 32 -0.37 -4.38 11.97
N ASP A 33 0.55 -5.35 11.96
CA ASP A 33 1.25 -5.78 13.18
C ASP A 33 2.35 -4.79 13.61
N ASP A 34 3.04 -4.16 12.65
CA ASP A 34 4.20 -3.30 12.89
C ASP A 34 3.83 -1.80 12.84
N LEU A 35 2.96 -1.44 11.88
CA LEU A 35 2.50 -0.06 11.68
C LEU A 35 1.21 0.24 12.46
N GLY A 36 0.49 -0.78 12.93
CA GLY A 36 -0.72 -0.60 13.73
C GLY A 36 -1.90 -0.06 12.93
N LEU A 37 -1.92 -0.25 11.61
CA LEU A 37 -3.05 0.16 10.77
C LEU A 37 -4.23 -0.78 11.01
N ASP A 38 -5.41 -0.20 11.12
CA ASP A 38 -6.65 -0.95 11.18
C ASP A 38 -7.12 -1.33 9.77
N SER A 39 -8.08 -2.27 9.68
CA SER A 39 -8.60 -2.72 8.38
C SER A 39 -9.23 -1.59 7.56
N MET A 40 -9.81 -0.60 8.25
CA MET A 40 -10.35 0.61 7.63
C MET A 40 -9.26 1.49 7.02
N ASP A 41 -8.09 1.54 7.65
CA ASP A 41 -6.98 2.34 7.15
C ASP A 41 -6.39 1.72 5.88
N LEU A 42 -6.23 0.39 5.85
CA LEU A 42 -5.81 -0.33 4.66
C LEU A 42 -6.80 -0.12 3.51
N LEU A 43 -8.11 -0.31 3.76
CA LEU A 43 -9.16 -0.10 2.76
C LEU A 43 -9.15 1.34 2.23
N GLY A 44 -8.93 2.34 3.09
CA GLY A 44 -8.79 3.73 2.67
C GLY A 44 -7.55 3.98 1.82
N ALA A 45 -6.40 3.41 2.19
CA ALA A 45 -5.17 3.53 1.42
C ALA A 45 -5.33 2.93 0.03
N ILE A 46 -5.92 1.74 -0.05
CA ILE A 46 -6.18 1.01 -1.28
C ILE A 46 -7.18 1.77 -2.14
N ALA A 47 -8.32 2.21 -1.60
CA ALA A 47 -9.32 2.96 -2.36
C ALA A 47 -8.75 4.23 -3.00
N ILE A 48 -7.86 4.94 -2.30
CA ILE A 48 -7.17 6.11 -2.86
C ILE A 48 -6.24 5.71 -4.01
N LEU A 49 -5.56 4.56 -3.89
CA LEU A 49 -4.68 4.05 -4.93
C LEU A 49 -5.48 3.54 -6.13
N GLU A 50 -6.56 2.81 -5.91
CA GLU A 50 -7.52 2.35 -6.92
C GLU A 50 -8.04 3.53 -7.74
N GLU A 51 -8.54 4.59 -7.09
CA GLU A 51 -9.02 5.80 -7.77
C GLU A 51 -7.88 6.56 -8.49
N ARG A 52 -6.70 6.63 -7.87
CA ARG A 52 -5.53 7.34 -8.45
C ARG A 52 -5.01 6.66 -9.71
N TYR A 53 -5.03 5.34 -9.73
CA TYR A 53 -4.42 4.52 -10.77
C TYR A 53 -5.44 3.87 -11.70
N ASP A 54 -6.74 4.07 -11.48
CA ASP A 54 -7.84 3.42 -12.20
C ASP A 54 -7.69 1.89 -12.22
N VAL A 55 -7.34 1.33 -11.05
CA VAL A 55 -7.18 -0.11 -10.83
C VAL A 55 -8.21 -0.62 -9.83
N GLU A 56 -8.53 -1.91 -9.91
CA GLU A 56 -9.45 -2.57 -8.99
C GLU A 56 -8.69 -3.70 -8.29
N ILE A 57 -8.54 -3.59 -6.97
CA ILE A 57 -7.82 -4.54 -6.12
C ILE A 57 -8.85 -5.35 -5.33
N PRO A 58 -8.98 -6.65 -5.59
CA PRO A 58 -9.92 -7.49 -4.87
C PRO A 58 -9.55 -7.66 -3.39
N ASP A 59 -10.56 -7.80 -2.54
CA ASP A 59 -10.42 -8.03 -1.09
C ASP A 59 -9.48 -9.19 -0.73
N ASP A 60 -9.44 -10.24 -1.55
CA ASP A 60 -8.55 -11.39 -1.35
C ASP A 60 -7.07 -10.96 -1.39
N GLU A 61 -6.71 -10.03 -2.28
CA GLU A 61 -5.35 -9.51 -2.39
C GLU A 61 -4.99 -8.57 -1.23
N LEU A 62 -5.97 -7.91 -0.60
CA LEU A 62 -5.72 -7.06 0.58
C LEU A 62 -5.02 -7.83 1.72
N THR A 63 -5.37 -9.11 1.89
CA THR A 63 -4.73 -9.98 2.89
C THR A 63 -3.32 -10.43 2.52
N GLU A 64 -2.94 -10.34 1.25
CA GLU A 64 -1.53 -10.53 0.83
C GLU A 64 -0.73 -9.23 0.91
N MET A 65 -1.43 -8.08 0.82
CA MET A 65 -0.87 -6.74 0.89
C MET A 65 -0.58 -6.27 2.32
N LEU A 66 -0.64 -7.16 3.33
CA LEU A 66 -0.34 -6.83 4.72
C LEU A 66 1.13 -6.48 4.97
N VAL A 67 2.03 -6.83 4.05
CA VAL A 67 3.45 -6.46 4.08
C VAL A 67 3.69 -5.37 3.06
N LEU A 68 4.42 -4.31 3.44
CA LEU A 68 4.64 -3.15 2.57
C LEU A 68 5.28 -3.54 1.22
N ASP A 69 6.26 -4.45 1.23
CA ASP A 69 6.90 -4.97 0.02
C ASP A 69 5.91 -5.68 -0.91
N LYS A 70 5.01 -6.51 -0.35
CA LYS A 70 3.96 -7.21 -1.09
C LYS A 70 2.92 -6.25 -1.66
N CYS A 71 2.54 -5.25 -0.86
CA CYS A 71 1.62 -4.19 -1.24
C CYS A 71 2.14 -3.45 -2.49
N VAL A 72 3.40 -3.02 -2.45
CA VAL A 72 4.06 -2.35 -3.58
C VAL A 72 4.16 -3.27 -4.80
N ASP A 73 4.52 -4.54 -4.60
CA ASP A 73 4.65 -5.50 -5.70
C ASP A 73 3.32 -5.72 -6.42
N ARG A 74 2.23 -5.87 -5.66
CA ARG A 74 0.87 -6.07 -6.17
C ARG A 74 0.37 -4.88 -6.97
N ILE A 75 0.49 -3.68 -6.41
CA ILE A 75 0.11 -2.44 -7.10
C ILE A 75 0.95 -2.27 -8.38
N THR A 76 2.25 -2.56 -8.32
CA THR A 76 3.13 -2.47 -9.49
C THR A 76 2.76 -3.48 -10.57
N GLN A 77 2.41 -4.72 -10.19
CA GLN A 77 1.97 -5.75 -11.14
C GLN A 77 0.67 -5.36 -11.84
N HIS A 78 -0.32 -4.84 -11.10
CA HIS A 78 -1.58 -4.37 -11.69
C HIS A 78 -1.34 -3.17 -12.61
N LEU A 79 -0.54 -2.20 -12.19
CA LEU A 79 -0.14 -1.05 -13.00
C LEU A 79 0.72 -1.38 -14.23
N ALA A 80 1.43 -2.50 -14.21
CA ALA A 80 2.22 -2.96 -15.36
C ALA A 80 1.40 -3.83 -16.33
N SER A 81 0.25 -4.34 -15.88
CA SER A 81 -0.64 -5.20 -16.66
C SER A 81 -1.85 -4.45 -17.25
N ALA A 82 -2.11 -3.22 -16.78
CA ALA A 82 -3.07 -2.27 -17.33
C ALA A 82 -2.39 -1.31 -18.33
#